data_AF-A0A7K3PKR9-F1
#
_entry.id   AF-A0A7K3PKR9-F1
#
_cell.length_a   1.000
_cell.length_b   1.000
_cell.length_c   1.000
_cell.angle_alpha   90.00
_cell.angle_beta   90.00
_cell.angle_gamma   90.00
#
_symmetry.space_group_name_H-M   'P 1'
#
loop_
_entity.id
_entity.type
_entity.pdbx_description
1 polymer ?
#
loop_
_entity_poly.entity_id
_entity_poly.type
_entity_poly.pdbx_seq_one_letter_code
_entity_poly.pdbx_strand_id
1 'polypeptide(L)'
;WARQAEAGVRDATGGLECAGLYALPPAVRRRILRRAALDAGAPGGALFARHIEEVDRLITGWRGQGAINLPGKVVARRQGGRLVIRQG
;
A
#
# COMPACT_ATOMS: atom_id res chain seq x y z
N TRP A 1 -17.96 -1.29 2.60
CA TRP A 1 -17.24 -0.13 2.06
C TRP A 1 -15.77 -0.39 1.76
N ALA A 2 -14.83 -0.42 2.72
CA ALA A 2 -13.40 -0.61 2.40
C ALA A 2 -13.06 -1.94 1.69
N ARG A 3 -13.74 -3.05 2.07
CA ARG A 3 -13.53 -4.38 1.48
C ARG A 3 -14.00 -4.49 0.00
N GLN A 4 -14.99 -3.67 -0.40
CA GLN A 4 -15.45 -3.59 -1.80
C GLN A 4 -14.53 -2.71 -2.65
N ALA A 5 -14.09 -1.58 -2.10
CA ALA A 5 -13.11 -0.72 -2.76
C ALA A 5 -11.77 -1.44 -3.00
N GLU A 6 -11.36 -2.31 -2.06
CA GLU A 6 -10.15 -3.14 -2.18
C GLU A 6 -10.20 -4.10 -3.38
N ALA A 7 -11.38 -4.66 -3.70
CA ALA A 7 -11.54 -5.55 -4.86
C ALA A 7 -11.41 -4.79 -6.19
N GLY A 8 -11.81 -3.51 -6.23
CA GLY A 8 -11.73 -2.68 -7.44
C GLY A 8 -10.32 -2.14 -7.74
N VAL A 9 -9.41 -2.15 -6.77
CA VAL A 9 -8.03 -1.68 -6.93
C VAL A 9 -7.01 -2.81 -7.00
N ARG A 10 -7.43 -4.07 -6.91
CA ARG A 10 -6.53 -5.21 -7.10
C ARG A 10 -6.53 -5.63 -8.56
N ASP A 11 -5.34 -5.76 -9.13
CA ASP A 11 -5.16 -6.30 -10.48
C ASP A 11 -5.29 -7.84 -10.50
N ALA A 12 -5.28 -8.44 -11.70
CA ALA A 12 -5.38 -9.89 -11.89
C ALA A 12 -4.22 -10.70 -11.25
N THR A 13 -3.14 -10.04 -10.85
CA THR A 13 -2.00 -10.64 -10.15
C THR A 13 -2.06 -10.45 -8.62
N GLY A 14 -3.13 -9.83 -8.13
CA GLY A 14 -3.32 -9.51 -6.71
C GLY A 14 -2.58 -8.27 -6.23
N GLY A 15 -1.91 -7.55 -7.13
CA GLY A 15 -1.20 -6.29 -6.87
C GLY A 15 -2.16 -5.11 -6.77
N LEU A 16 -1.81 -4.08 -6.00
CA LEU A 16 -2.66 -2.90 -5.81
C LEU A 16 -2.38 -1.85 -6.90
N GLU A 17 -3.38 -1.42 -7.65
CA GLU A 17 -3.25 -0.42 -8.69
C GLU A 17 -3.18 1.00 -8.08
N CYS A 18 -2.13 1.76 -8.41
CA CYS A 18 -1.95 3.09 -7.83
C CYS A 18 -3.00 4.09 -8.31
N ALA A 19 -3.46 4.00 -9.57
CA ALA A 19 -4.46 4.92 -10.11
C ALA A 19 -5.82 4.73 -9.41
N GLY A 20 -6.28 3.48 -9.28
CA GLY A 20 -7.46 3.15 -8.49
C GLY A 20 -7.35 3.60 -7.03
N LEU A 21 -6.20 3.38 -6.38
CA LEU A 21 -5.97 3.87 -5.01
C LEU A 21 -5.99 5.40 -4.91
N TYR A 22 -5.43 6.10 -5.90
CA TYR A 22 -5.40 7.56 -5.93
C TYR A 22 -6.80 8.18 -5.97
N ALA A 23 -7.74 7.55 -6.70
CA ALA A 23 -9.13 7.97 -6.78
C ALA A 23 -9.92 7.78 -5.47
N LEU A 24 -9.41 6.99 -4.52
CA LEU A 24 -10.08 6.76 -3.24
C LEU A 24 -9.84 7.90 -2.24
N PRO A 25 -10.79 8.15 -1.32
CA PRO A 25 -10.56 9.07 -0.21
C PRO A 25 -9.34 8.64 0.63
N PRO A 26 -8.54 9.59 1.18
CA PRO A 26 -7.33 9.28 1.94
C PRO A 26 -7.55 8.30 3.09
N ALA A 27 -8.68 8.41 3.80
CA ALA A 27 -9.03 7.51 4.90
C ALA A 27 -9.23 6.05 4.43
N VAL A 28 -9.84 5.85 3.26
CA VAL A 28 -10.06 4.53 2.67
C VAL A 28 -8.74 3.95 2.17
N ARG A 29 -7.95 4.75 1.44
CA ARG A 29 -6.64 4.35 0.93
C ARG A 29 -5.71 3.90 2.05
N ARG A 30 -5.56 4.70 3.12
CA ARG A 30 -4.74 4.34 4.30
C ARG A 30 -5.20 3.04 4.96
N ARG A 31 -6.51 2.78 5.01
CA ARG A 31 -7.06 1.53 5.58
C ARG A 31 -6.71 0.31 4.71
N ILE A 32 -6.75 0.44 3.39
CA ILE A 32 -6.33 -0.61 2.44
C ILE A 32 -4.83 -0.85 2.56
N LEU A 33 -4.01 0.21 2.58
CA LEU A 33 -2.55 0.10 2.72
C LEU A 33 -2.14 -0.59 4.02
N ARG A 34 -2.76 -0.22 5.14
CA ARG A 34 -2.51 -0.88 6.43
C ARG A 34 -2.82 -2.36 6.35
N ARG A 35 -3.96 -2.73 5.76
CA ARG A 35 -4.36 -4.13 5.65
C ARG A 35 -3.41 -4.91 4.74
N ALA A 36 -3.04 -4.36 3.59
CA ALA A 36 -2.10 -5.00 2.67
C ALA A 36 -0.71 -5.19 3.30
N ALA A 37 -0.26 -4.26 4.15
CA ALA A 37 0.97 -4.44 4.92
C ALA A 37 0.86 -5.55 5.97
N LEU A 38 -0.26 -5.65 6.69
CA LEU A 38 -0.52 -6.74 7.64
C LEU A 38 -0.61 -8.10 6.94
N ASP A 39 -1.32 -8.17 5.82
CA ASP A 39 -1.47 -9.39 5.01
C ASP A 39 -0.11 -9.82 4.42
N ALA A 40 0.77 -8.87 4.14
CA ALA A 40 2.15 -9.12 3.71
C ALA A 40 3.10 -9.47 4.88
N GLY A 41 2.61 -9.60 6.12
CA GLY A 41 3.41 -10.07 7.26
C GLY A 41 3.98 -8.96 8.16
N ALA A 42 3.57 -7.70 8.00
CA ALA A 42 4.03 -6.63 8.88
C ALA A 42 3.42 -6.82 10.29
N PRO A 43 4.21 -6.75 11.37
CA PRO A 43 3.71 -6.86 12.74
C PRO A 43 2.85 -5.65 13.07
N GLY A 44 1.56 -5.88 13.34
CA GLY A 44 0.58 -4.83 13.59
C GLY A 44 0.92 -3.91 14.78
N GLY A 45 1.70 -4.41 15.74
CA GLY A 45 2.21 -3.62 16.88
C GLY A 45 3.33 -2.64 16.53
N ALA A 46 4.05 -2.84 15.41
CA ALA A 46 5.11 -1.93 14.96
C ALA A 46 4.70 -1.13 13.71
N LEU A 47 3.57 -1.47 13.07
CA LEU A 47 3.03 -0.77 11.91
C LEU A 47 2.30 0.52 12.32
N PHE A 48 3.07 1.60 12.47
CA PHE A 48 2.56 2.94 12.78
C PHE A 48 1.98 3.69 11.58
N ALA A 49 1.18 4.73 11.87
CA ALA A 49 0.55 5.60 10.88
C ALA A 49 1.58 6.25 9.92
N ARG A 50 2.75 6.65 10.44
CA ARG A 50 3.85 7.21 9.64
C ARG A 50 4.28 6.29 8.50
N HIS A 51 4.37 4.98 8.76
CA HIS A 51 4.72 4.02 7.71
C HIS A 51 3.67 3.99 6.59
N ILE A 52 2.39 4.04 6.98
CA ILE A 52 1.27 4.08 6.02
C ILE A 52 1.30 5.38 5.21
N GLU A 53 1.65 6.51 5.82
CA GLU A 53 1.80 7.79 5.13
C GLU A 53 2.95 7.77 4.11
N GLU A 54 4.10 7.16 4.43
CA GLU A 54 5.19 7.00 3.47
C GLU A 54 4.77 6.13 2.28
N VAL A 55 4.02 5.06 2.52
CA VAL A 55 3.45 4.24 1.44
C VAL A 55 2.41 5.03 0.64
N ASP A 56 1.60 5.87 1.30
CA ASP A 56 0.62 6.75 0.64
C ASP A 56 1.27 7.76 -0.32
N ARG A 57 2.48 8.22 0.03
CA ARG A 57 3.28 9.12 -0.82
C ARG A 57 3.75 8.45 -2.11
N LEU A 58 3.98 7.13 -2.11
CA LEU A 58 4.29 6.40 -3.35
C LEU A 58 3.15 6.49 -4.37
N ILE A 59 1.92 6.70 -3.91
CA ILE A 59 0.73 6.78 -4.75
C ILE A 59 0.44 8.23 -5.13
N THR A 60 0.41 9.12 -4.14
CA THR A 60 -0.07 10.50 -4.31
C THR A 60 1.00 11.48 -4.79
N GLY A 61 2.27 11.21 -4.48
CA GLY A 61 3.38 12.14 -4.68
C GLY A 61 4.52 11.55 -5.49
N TRP A 62 4.25 10.63 -6.42
CA TRP A 62 5.31 9.92 -7.12
C TRP A 62 6.24 10.83 -7.93
N ARG A 63 7.53 10.79 -7.60
CA ARG A 63 8.60 11.53 -8.30
C ARG A 63 9.84 10.68 -8.58
N GLY A 64 9.69 9.35 -8.57
CA GLY A 64 10.80 8.40 -8.63
C GLY A 64 11.26 7.89 -7.26
N GLN A 65 10.35 7.76 -6.28
CA GLN A 65 10.72 7.21 -4.97
C GLN A 65 11.12 5.73 -5.07
N GLY A 66 12.08 5.32 -4.24
CA GLY A 66 12.48 3.93 -4.12
C GLY A 66 11.49 3.06 -3.33
N ALA A 67 11.93 1.85 -3.02
CA ALA A 67 11.19 0.97 -2.12
C ALA A 67 11.22 1.52 -0.68
N ILE A 68 10.07 1.46 0.00
CA ILE A 68 9.90 1.82 1.40
C ILE A 68 9.96 0.55 2.24
N ASN A 69 10.86 0.53 3.22
CA ASN A 69 10.95 -0.54 4.19
C ASN A 69 9.91 -0.32 5.29
N LEU A 70 9.09 -1.34 5.49
CA LEU A 70 8.11 -1.45 6.55
C LEU A 70 8.65 -2.39 7.64
N PRO A 71 8.17 -2.26 8.88
CA PRO A 71 8.50 -3.19 9.94
C PRO A 71 8.17 -4.64 9.56
N GLY A 72 8.94 -5.60 10.07
CA GLY A 72 8.73 -7.04 9.79
C GLY A 72 9.34 -7.54 8.49
N LYS A 73 10.38 -6.86 7.97
CA LYS A 73 11.00 -7.15 6.65
C LYS A 73 10.03 -7.01 5.49
N VAL A 74 8.97 -6.23 5.65
CA VAL A 74 8.03 -5.95 4.58
C VAL A 74 8.57 -4.79 3.75
N VAL A 75 8.46 -4.87 2.45
CA VAL A 75 8.92 -3.85 1.51
C VAL A 75 7.77 -3.46 0.61
N ALA A 76 7.45 -2.16 0.61
CA ALA A 76 6.45 -1.56 -0.27
C ALA A 76 7.14 -0.76 -1.38
N ARG A 77 6.85 -1.03 -2.64
CA ARG A 77 7.42 -0.30 -3.77
C ARG A 77 6.39 -0.09 -4.86
N ARG A 78 6.53 0.99 -5.63
CA ARG A 78 5.75 1.18 -6.85
C ARG A 78 6.51 0.64 -8.05
N GLN A 79 5.87 -0.17 -8.87
CA GLN A 79 6.41 -0.75 -10.10
C GLN A 79 5.37 -0.64 -11.21
N GLY A 80 5.68 0.08 -12.30
CA GLY A 80 4.82 0.15 -13.48
C GLY A 80 3.37 0.61 -13.19
N GLY A 81 3.18 1.52 -12.22
CA GLY A 81 1.84 1.98 -11.83
C GLY A 81 1.13 1.11 -10.78
N ARG A 82 1.76 0.04 -10.31
CA ARG A 82 1.24 -0.84 -9.26
C ARG A 82 2.05 -0.71 -7.97
N LEU A 83 1.39 -0.82 -6.83
CA LEU A 83 2.00 -0.91 -5.52
C LEU A 83 2.18 -2.39 -5.16
N VAL A 84 3.44 -2.79 -5.02
CA VAL A 84 3.87 -4.13 -4.64
C VAL A 84 4.32 -4.09 -3.19
N ILE A 85 3.66 -4.85 -2.34
CA ILE A 85 4.03 -5.04 -0.93
C ILE A 85 4.37 -6.51 -0.75
N ARG A 86 5.58 -6.80 -0.26
CA ARG A 86 6.06 -8.18 -0.07
C ARG A 86 6.91 -8.30 1.19
N GLN A 87 6.84 -9.44 1.86
CA GLN A 87 7.83 -9.81 2.87
C GLN A 87 9.11 -10.30 2.18
N GLY A 88 10.26 -9.86 2.68
CA GLY A 88 11.58 -10.37 2.30
C GLY A 88 12.13 -11.36 3.31
#